data_AF-A0A0L1KK01-F1
#
_entry.id   AF-A0A0L1KK01-F1
#
_cell.length_a   1.000
_cell.length_b   1.000
_cell.length_c   1.000
_cell.angle_alpha   90.00
_cell.angle_beta   90.00
_cell.angle_gamma   90.00
#
_symmetry.space_group_name_H-M   'P 1'
#
loop_
_entity.id
_entity.type
_entity.pdbx_description
1 polymer ?
#
loop_
_entity_poly.entity_id
_entity_poly.type
_entity_poly.pdbx_seq_one_letter_code
_entity_poly.pdbx_strand_id
1 'polypeptide(L)'
;MGLRSLELESNHFILPIPQKERKGLKLQRHVLLGSQKNHFTGEVMLTRLPESINILSLFGDAFVGSIELTQLPSMVHDLSLNRNQFTGEVDLRSLSPKMRSLMIVHNRLHGTVNLAHLPASMQTLYLGHNTFSGELDLSSLPETLTSLRVDTNNFSGTLNLLHTAGVCFFTYGENNFSHFEEVGKTSPDNDACRIC
;
A
#
# COMPACT_ATOMS: atom_id res chain seq x y z
N MET A 1 17.26 -14.55 -21.47
CA MET A 1 15.99 -14.84 -20.77
C MET A 1 16.25 -14.71 -19.28
N GLY A 2 15.86 -13.57 -18.70
CA GLY A 2 16.33 -13.13 -17.39
C GLY A 2 15.31 -13.43 -16.30
N LEU A 3 15.68 -14.28 -15.34
CA LEU A 3 15.04 -14.23 -14.04
C LEU A 3 15.33 -12.86 -13.42
N ARG A 4 14.26 -12.09 -13.16
CA ARG A 4 14.29 -10.72 -12.61
C ARG A 4 13.83 -10.67 -11.15
N SER A 5 13.64 -11.82 -10.49
CA SER A 5 13.18 -11.95 -9.11
C SER A 5 14.24 -12.66 -8.27
N LEU A 6 14.59 -12.09 -7.12
CA LEU A 6 15.25 -12.86 -6.07
C LEU A 6 14.18 -13.58 -5.26
N GLU A 7 13.86 -14.81 -5.66
CA GLU A 7 13.12 -15.74 -4.79
C GLU A 7 14.10 -16.22 -3.72
N LEU A 8 14.01 -15.66 -2.51
CA LEU A 8 14.77 -16.19 -1.36
C LEU A 8 14.05 -17.46 -0.87
N GLU A 9 14.33 -18.59 -1.54
CA GLU A 9 13.93 -19.90 -1.04
C GLU A 9 14.63 -20.20 0.30
N SER A 10 13.82 -20.60 1.27
CA SER A 10 14.18 -21.40 2.45
C SER A 10 15.50 -21.04 3.13
N ASN A 11 15.47 -19.94 3.88
CA ASN A 11 16.35 -19.75 5.02
C ASN A 11 15.55 -18.96 6.05
N HIS A 12 15.63 -19.34 7.32
CA HIS A 12 15.00 -18.65 8.45
C HIS A 12 15.59 -17.23 8.64
N PHE A 13 15.37 -16.33 7.69
CA PHE A 13 15.81 -14.96 7.79
C PHE A 13 14.78 -14.20 8.62
N ILE A 14 15.11 -14.05 9.90
CA ILE A 14 14.68 -12.89 10.67
C ILE A 14 15.31 -11.68 9.99
N LEU A 15 14.51 -10.80 9.39
CA LEU A 15 15.03 -9.55 8.85
C LEU A 15 15.63 -8.74 10.00
N PRO A 16 16.80 -8.11 9.78
CA PRO A 16 17.27 -7.52 8.52
C PRO A 16 17.97 -8.48 7.54
N ILE A 17 17.84 -8.20 6.23
CA ILE A 17 18.54 -8.94 5.17
C ILE A 17 20.04 -9.02 5.54
N PRO A 18 20.61 -10.22 5.74
CA PRO A 18 22.00 -10.35 6.15
C PRO A 18 22.94 -9.73 5.11
N GLN A 19 24.07 -9.19 5.58
CA GLN A 19 24.99 -8.41 4.73
C GLN A 19 25.52 -9.18 3.51
N LYS A 20 25.53 -10.52 3.57
CA LYS A 20 25.97 -11.40 2.48
C LYS A 20 24.97 -11.40 1.30
N GLU A 21 23.65 -11.44 1.54
CA GLU A 21 22.65 -11.33 0.47
C GLU A 21 22.55 -9.91 -0.10
N ARG A 22 22.94 -8.88 0.67
CA ARG A 22 22.93 -7.47 0.19
C ARG A 22 23.81 -7.22 -1.02
N LYS A 23 24.95 -7.90 -1.14
CA LYS A 23 25.82 -7.78 -2.33
C LYS A 23 25.12 -8.28 -3.60
N GLY A 24 24.33 -9.35 -3.50
CA GLY A 24 23.50 -9.84 -4.61
C GLY A 24 22.35 -8.89 -4.95
N LEU A 25 21.76 -8.26 -3.93
CA LEU A 25 20.67 -7.28 -4.08
C LEU A 25 21.11 -5.92 -4.65
N LYS A 26 22.37 -5.50 -4.46
CA LYS A 26 22.89 -4.23 -5.03
C LYS A 26 22.76 -4.14 -6.56
N LEU A 27 22.69 -5.28 -7.24
CA LEU A 27 22.54 -5.36 -8.69
C LEU A 27 21.10 -5.59 -9.12
N GLN A 28 20.20 -5.87 -8.17
CA GLN A 28 18.81 -6.16 -8.46
C GLN A 28 17.94 -4.93 -8.23
N ARG A 29 17.07 -4.69 -9.21
CA ARG A 29 16.07 -3.62 -9.17
C ARG A 29 14.74 -4.10 -8.59
N HIS A 30 14.55 -5.41 -8.47
CA HIS A 30 13.28 -6.00 -8.06
C HIS A 30 13.54 -7.01 -6.96
N VAL A 31 12.79 -6.92 -5.87
CA VAL A 31 12.81 -7.86 -4.77
C VAL A 31 11.39 -8.35 -4.54
N LEU A 32 11.17 -9.65 -4.76
CA LEU A 32 9.89 -10.31 -4.53
C LEU A 32 10.13 -11.39 -3.47
N LEU A 33 9.72 -11.10 -2.24
CA LEU A 33 9.64 -12.08 -1.17
C LEU A 33 8.17 -12.39 -0.96
N GLY A 34 7.83 -13.66 -1.13
CA GLY A 34 6.47 -14.12 -0.92
C GLY A 34 6.48 -15.62 -1.08
N SER A 35 6.03 -16.31 -0.04
CA SER A 35 5.89 -17.75 -0.08
C SER A 35 4.68 -18.13 0.74
N GLN A 36 3.73 -18.84 0.12
CA GLN A 36 2.66 -19.52 0.85
C GLN A 36 3.19 -20.58 1.85
N LYS A 37 4.52 -20.80 1.91
CA LYS A 37 5.21 -21.83 2.71
C LYS A 37 6.31 -21.30 3.64
N ASN A 38 6.61 -19.98 3.66
CA ASN A 38 7.65 -19.46 4.55
C ASN A 38 7.01 -18.62 5.66
N HIS A 39 7.17 -19.04 6.91
CA HIS A 39 6.72 -18.29 8.07
C HIS A 39 7.70 -17.15 8.41
N PHE A 40 7.93 -16.21 7.49
CA PHE A 40 8.75 -15.04 7.80
C PHE A 40 8.04 -14.18 8.86
N THR A 41 8.74 -13.83 9.93
CA THR A 41 8.21 -13.07 11.09
C THR A 41 9.21 -11.98 11.50
N GLY A 42 8.73 -11.00 12.26
CA GLY A 42 9.54 -9.88 12.76
C GLY A 42 9.34 -8.57 12.00
N GLU A 43 10.12 -7.56 12.36
CA GLU A 43 10.03 -6.21 11.79
C GLU A 43 10.82 -6.08 10.49
N VAL A 44 10.28 -5.32 9.54
CA VAL A 44 10.97 -4.99 8.29
C VAL A 44 11.80 -3.72 8.47
N MET A 45 13.13 -3.87 8.49
CA MET A 45 14.04 -2.72 8.52
C MET A 45 14.20 -2.10 7.12
N LEU A 46 13.26 -1.21 6.74
CA LEU A 46 13.27 -0.52 5.44
C LEU A 46 14.56 0.30 5.20
N THR A 47 15.18 0.82 6.27
CA THR A 47 16.45 1.56 6.25
C THR A 47 17.64 0.78 5.68
N ARG A 48 17.55 -0.55 5.63
CA ARG A 48 18.64 -1.45 5.22
C ARG A 48 18.45 -1.99 3.81
N LEU A 49 17.45 -1.51 3.08
CA LEU A 49 17.20 -1.86 1.69
C LEU A 49 18.28 -1.22 0.79
N PRO A 50 18.78 -1.94 -0.24
CA PRO A 50 19.63 -1.34 -1.24
C PRO A 50 18.96 -0.16 -1.95
N GLU A 51 19.73 0.91 -2.18
CA GLU A 51 19.25 2.12 -2.86
C GLU A 51 18.78 1.88 -4.31
N SER A 52 19.21 0.76 -4.91
CA SER A 52 18.87 0.36 -6.28
C SER A 52 17.50 -0.31 -6.42
N ILE A 53 16.78 -0.58 -5.32
CA ILE A 53 15.49 -1.24 -5.38
C ILE A 53 14.46 -0.28 -5.98
N ASN A 54 13.74 -0.81 -6.97
CA ASN A 54 12.64 -0.16 -7.66
C ASN A 54 11.29 -0.77 -7.25
N ILE A 55 11.25 -2.09 -7.09
CA ILE A 55 10.04 -2.84 -6.74
C ILE A 55 10.34 -3.71 -5.52
N LEU A 56 9.49 -3.58 -4.50
CA LEU A 56 9.51 -4.42 -3.30
C LEU A 56 8.13 -5.05 -3.10
N SER A 57 8.07 -6.37 -3.11
CA SER A 57 6.89 -7.12 -2.70
C SER A 57 7.24 -8.05 -1.55
N LEU A 58 6.54 -7.93 -0.43
CA LEU A 58 6.58 -8.79 0.75
C LEU A 58 5.14 -9.31 1.00
N PHE A 59 4.69 -10.27 0.20
CA PHE A 59 3.28 -10.70 0.21
C PHE A 59 3.07 -11.97 1.03
N GLY A 60 2.05 -11.96 1.89
CA GLY A 60 1.51 -13.19 2.48
C GLY A 60 2.40 -13.82 3.55
N ASP A 61 3.19 -13.01 4.24
CA ASP A 61 4.07 -13.43 5.33
C ASP A 61 3.48 -12.99 6.69
N ALA A 62 4.19 -13.23 7.79
CA ALA A 62 3.78 -12.83 9.15
C ALA A 62 4.63 -11.65 9.67
N PHE A 63 4.99 -10.71 8.79
CA PHE A 63 5.72 -9.50 9.19
C PHE A 63 4.88 -8.62 10.13
N VAL A 64 5.54 -8.04 11.13
CA VAL A 64 4.95 -7.18 12.17
C VAL A 64 5.69 -5.84 12.23
N GLY A 65 5.24 -4.92 13.10
CA GLY A 65 5.85 -3.61 13.29
C GLY A 65 5.21 -2.51 12.45
N SER A 66 5.79 -1.30 12.49
CA SER A 66 5.33 -0.15 11.71
C SER A 66 5.93 -0.12 10.30
N ILE A 67 5.23 0.59 9.39
CA ILE A 67 5.71 0.84 8.03
C ILE A 67 6.28 2.26 7.98
N GLU A 68 7.60 2.38 8.18
CA GLU A 68 8.31 3.66 8.11
C GLU A 68 8.60 4.06 6.65
N LEU A 69 7.58 4.58 5.95
CA LEU A 69 7.68 4.97 4.53
C LEU A 69 8.77 6.02 4.25
N THR A 70 9.10 6.86 5.24
CA THR A 70 10.20 7.85 5.18
C THR A 70 11.56 7.22 4.90
N GLN A 71 11.73 5.94 5.20
CA GLN A 71 12.99 5.21 5.10
C GLN A 71 13.10 4.39 3.80
N LEU A 72 12.11 4.49 2.90
CA LEU A 72 12.18 3.80 1.62
C LEU A 72 13.24 4.43 0.71
N PRO A 73 14.00 3.61 -0.03
CA PRO A 73 14.86 4.14 -1.09
C PRO A 73 14.06 4.96 -2.10
N SER A 74 14.63 6.09 -2.53
CA SER A 74 13.97 7.04 -3.43
C SER A 74 13.62 6.46 -4.81
N MET A 75 14.23 5.34 -5.19
CA MET A 75 14.00 4.66 -6.46
C MET A 75 12.80 3.71 -6.44
N VAL A 76 12.27 3.38 -5.25
CA VAL A 76 11.08 2.53 -5.10
C VAL A 76 9.89 3.23 -5.73
N HIS A 77 9.23 2.53 -6.67
CA HIS A 77 7.99 2.98 -7.27
C HIS A 77 6.83 2.00 -7.11
N ASP A 78 7.10 0.72 -6.85
CA ASP A 78 6.06 -0.26 -6.54
C ASP A 78 6.37 -0.94 -5.21
N LEU A 79 5.46 -0.78 -4.25
CA LEU A 79 5.55 -1.39 -2.92
C LEU A 79 4.29 -2.20 -2.62
N SER A 80 4.47 -3.49 -2.38
CA SER A 80 3.42 -4.41 -1.95
C SER A 80 3.79 -5.06 -0.62
N LEU A 81 3.04 -4.77 0.43
CA LEU A 81 3.18 -5.35 1.78
C LEU A 81 1.89 -6.07 2.21
N ASN A 82 1.09 -6.49 1.23
CA ASN A 82 -0.24 -7.06 1.47
C ASN A 82 -0.17 -8.35 2.28
N ARG A 83 -1.24 -8.62 3.06
CA ARG A 83 -1.43 -9.86 3.83
C ARG A 83 -0.28 -10.12 4.80
N ASN A 84 0.00 -9.14 5.66
CA ASN A 84 0.93 -9.27 6.78
C ASN A 84 0.22 -8.88 8.09
N GLN A 85 0.98 -8.62 9.14
CA GLN A 85 0.50 -8.18 10.45
C GLN A 85 1.10 -6.82 10.82
N PHE A 86 1.39 -5.96 9.84
CA PHE A 86 1.87 -4.61 10.10
C PHE A 86 0.84 -3.81 10.89
N THR A 87 1.32 -2.98 11.81
CA THR A 87 0.52 -2.16 12.75
C THR A 87 1.01 -0.72 12.72
N GLY A 88 0.28 0.19 13.38
CA GLY A 88 0.66 1.59 13.47
C GLY A 88 0.09 2.42 12.33
N GLU A 89 0.48 3.69 12.33
CA GLU A 89 0.04 4.67 11.34
C GLU A 89 0.95 4.69 10.11
N VAL A 90 0.45 5.25 9.01
CA VAL A 90 1.17 5.34 7.75
C VAL A 90 1.16 6.78 7.26
N ASP A 91 2.35 7.39 7.17
CA ASP A 91 2.50 8.74 6.63
C ASP A 91 2.79 8.72 5.11
N LEU A 92 1.77 9.01 4.32
CA LEU A 92 1.87 9.04 2.86
C LEU A 92 2.61 10.27 2.30
N ARG A 93 2.88 11.30 3.11
CA ARG A 93 3.58 12.53 2.67
C ARG A 93 5.03 12.28 2.26
N SER A 94 5.59 11.17 2.72
CA SER A 94 7.01 10.83 2.53
C SER A 94 7.24 9.88 1.35
N LEU A 95 6.19 9.59 0.57
CA LEU A 95 6.32 8.74 -0.61
C LEU A 95 7.24 9.39 -1.65
N SER A 96 8.03 8.55 -2.32
CA SER A 96 8.88 9.00 -3.43
C SER A 96 8.01 9.65 -4.52
N PRO A 97 8.47 10.74 -5.16
CA PRO A 97 7.81 11.31 -6.35
C PRO A 97 7.62 10.31 -7.50
N LYS A 98 8.37 9.20 -7.49
CA LYS A 98 8.27 8.11 -8.48
C LYS A 98 7.25 7.03 -8.11
N MET A 99 6.66 7.06 -6.91
CA MET A 99 5.74 6.02 -6.43
C MET A 99 4.50 5.92 -7.31
N ARG A 100 4.32 4.75 -7.92
CA ARG A 100 3.19 4.41 -8.79
C ARG A 100 2.18 3.52 -8.07
N SER A 101 2.66 2.57 -7.27
CA SER A 101 1.81 1.59 -6.61
C SER A 101 2.19 1.42 -5.15
N LEU A 102 1.21 1.62 -4.27
CA LEU A 102 1.30 1.26 -2.85
C LEU A 102 0.15 0.34 -2.49
N MET A 103 0.48 -0.89 -2.09
CA MET A 103 -0.49 -1.90 -1.69
C MET A 103 -0.14 -2.44 -0.31
N ILE A 104 -0.96 -2.10 0.69
CA ILE A 104 -0.79 -2.50 2.10
C ILE A 104 -2.06 -3.14 2.68
N VAL A 105 -2.83 -3.79 1.81
CA VAL A 105 -4.13 -4.43 2.10
C VAL A 105 -3.96 -5.64 3.02
N HIS A 106 -4.94 -5.92 3.87
CA HIS A 106 -4.92 -7.04 4.81
C HIS A 106 -3.74 -6.93 5.79
N ASN A 107 -3.76 -5.88 6.59
CA ASN A 107 -2.85 -5.67 7.72
C ASN A 107 -3.66 -5.25 8.96
N ARG A 108 -3.00 -4.74 9.99
CA ARG A 108 -3.60 -4.17 11.21
C ARG A 108 -3.22 -2.68 11.36
N LEU A 109 -3.08 -1.99 10.24
CA LEU A 109 -2.71 -0.57 10.20
C LEU A 109 -3.91 0.28 10.66
N HIS A 110 -3.63 1.39 11.33
CA HIS A 110 -4.65 2.24 11.92
C HIS A 110 -4.29 3.72 11.82
N GLY A 111 -5.10 4.57 12.45
CA GLY A 111 -4.97 6.02 12.38
C GLY A 111 -5.67 6.61 11.17
N THR A 112 -5.42 7.89 10.91
CA THR A 112 -5.99 8.63 9.77
C THR A 112 -5.08 8.56 8.56
N VAL A 113 -5.66 8.65 7.36
CA VAL A 113 -4.90 8.68 6.11
C VAL A 113 -5.10 10.03 5.42
N ASN A 114 -4.00 10.73 5.13
CA ASN A 114 -4.02 11.98 4.38
C ASN A 114 -3.61 11.73 2.92
N LEU A 115 -4.55 11.92 2.00
CA LEU A 115 -4.34 11.72 0.56
C LEU A 115 -3.89 12.99 -0.18
N ALA A 116 -3.79 14.14 0.50
CA ALA A 116 -3.48 15.42 -0.15
C ALA A 116 -2.05 15.53 -0.70
N HIS A 117 -1.17 14.60 -0.32
CA HIS A 117 0.25 14.62 -0.68
C HIS A 117 0.67 13.39 -1.49
N LEU A 118 -0.29 12.69 -2.11
CA LEU A 118 0.05 11.60 -3.00
C LEU A 118 0.90 12.11 -4.17
N PRO A 119 1.95 11.38 -4.58
CA PRO A 119 2.78 11.79 -5.71
C PRO A 119 1.96 11.76 -7.00
N ALA A 120 2.21 12.72 -7.89
CA ALA A 120 1.52 12.84 -9.18
C ALA A 120 1.69 11.63 -10.12
N SER A 121 2.63 10.71 -9.81
CA SER A 121 2.84 9.46 -10.54
C SER A 121 2.01 8.29 -10.02
N MET A 122 1.25 8.46 -8.93
CA MET A 122 0.51 7.39 -8.28
C MET A 122 -0.68 6.91 -9.12
N GLN A 123 -0.69 5.62 -9.43
CA GLN A 123 -1.71 4.96 -10.25
C GLN A 123 -2.57 4.00 -9.42
N THR A 124 -2.00 3.42 -8.35
CA THR A 124 -2.68 2.41 -7.53
C THR A 124 -2.40 2.66 -6.05
N LEU A 125 -3.47 2.78 -5.26
CA LEU A 125 -3.41 2.90 -3.82
C LEU A 125 -4.40 1.95 -3.17
N TYR A 126 -3.90 0.89 -2.53
CA TYR A 126 -4.73 -0.09 -1.85
C TYR A 126 -4.44 -0.14 -0.35
N LEU A 127 -5.43 0.27 0.43
CA LEU A 127 -5.43 0.40 1.89
C LEU A 127 -6.50 -0.49 2.57
N GLY A 128 -7.28 -1.23 1.78
CA GLY A 128 -8.41 -2.02 2.27
C GLY A 128 -8.04 -3.09 3.31
N HIS A 129 -9.03 -3.62 4.03
CA HIS A 129 -8.84 -4.62 5.09
C HIS A 129 -7.77 -4.21 6.11
N ASN A 130 -7.97 -3.06 6.74
CA ASN A 130 -7.17 -2.53 7.84
C ASN A 130 -8.13 -1.96 8.90
N THR A 131 -7.62 -1.17 9.84
CA THR A 131 -8.43 -0.44 10.81
C THR A 131 -8.15 1.07 10.74
N PHE A 132 -7.93 1.60 9.53
CA PHE A 132 -7.85 3.04 9.31
C PHE A 132 -9.19 3.71 9.65
N SER A 133 -9.13 4.96 10.09
CA SER A 133 -10.29 5.69 10.61
C SER A 133 -10.24 7.17 10.28
N GLY A 134 -11.27 7.91 10.72
CA GLY A 134 -11.43 9.32 10.41
C GLY A 134 -12.11 9.55 9.07
N GLU A 135 -12.12 10.81 8.63
CA GLU A 135 -12.67 11.21 7.34
C GLU A 135 -11.69 10.94 6.20
N LEU A 136 -12.23 10.68 5.01
CA LEU A 136 -11.45 10.42 3.81
C LEU A 136 -11.66 11.52 2.78
N ASP A 137 -10.70 12.44 2.70
CA ASP A 137 -10.72 13.53 1.71
C ASP A 137 -10.18 13.05 0.35
N LEU A 138 -11.03 13.08 -0.66
CA LEU A 138 -10.73 12.69 -2.04
C LEU A 138 -10.49 13.90 -2.97
N SER A 139 -10.51 15.13 -2.45
CA SER A 139 -10.40 16.36 -3.25
C SER A 139 -9.07 16.54 -3.98
N SER A 140 -8.02 15.87 -3.50
CA SER A 140 -6.63 16.07 -3.94
C SER A 140 -6.02 14.81 -4.56
N LEU A 141 -6.84 13.89 -5.08
CA LEU A 141 -6.34 12.70 -5.76
C LEU A 141 -5.58 13.10 -7.04
N PRO A 142 -4.42 12.47 -7.34
CA PRO A 142 -3.70 12.76 -8.56
C PRO A 142 -4.47 12.23 -9.78
N GLU A 143 -4.42 12.98 -10.89
CA GLU A 143 -5.12 12.63 -12.15
C GLU A 143 -4.73 11.26 -12.72
N THR A 144 -3.55 10.75 -12.34
CA THR A 144 -3.03 9.45 -12.77
C THR A 144 -3.59 8.28 -11.98
N LEU A 145 -4.31 8.52 -10.87
CA LEU A 145 -4.84 7.47 -10.00
C LEU A 145 -6.05 6.80 -10.65
N THR A 146 -5.88 5.55 -11.04
CA THR A 146 -6.93 4.76 -11.69
C THR A 146 -7.54 3.71 -10.77
N SER A 147 -6.83 3.32 -9.70
CA SER A 147 -7.28 2.27 -8.79
C SER A 147 -7.10 2.68 -7.33
N LEU A 148 -8.21 2.80 -6.60
CA LEU A 148 -8.27 3.13 -5.19
C LEU A 148 -9.06 2.07 -4.44
N ARG A 149 -8.50 1.54 -3.36
CA ARG A 149 -9.15 0.53 -2.52
C ARG A 149 -9.03 0.90 -1.05
N VAL A 150 -10.15 1.22 -0.42
CA VAL A 150 -10.25 1.62 1.00
C VAL A 150 -11.32 0.83 1.75
N ASP A 151 -11.90 -0.19 1.11
CA ASP A 151 -12.92 -1.07 1.67
C ASP A 151 -12.46 -1.80 2.94
N THR A 152 -13.42 -2.21 3.77
CA THR A 152 -13.15 -2.95 5.02
C THR A 152 -12.17 -2.21 5.92
N ASN A 153 -12.57 -1.01 6.37
CA ASN A 153 -11.85 -0.16 7.31
C ASN A 153 -12.87 0.46 8.29
N ASN A 154 -12.46 1.47 9.06
CA ASN A 154 -13.32 2.25 9.95
C ASN A 154 -13.37 3.73 9.53
N PHE A 155 -13.23 4.03 8.23
CA PHE A 155 -13.43 5.39 7.73
C PHE A 155 -14.87 5.83 7.96
N SER A 156 -15.07 7.12 8.23
CA SER A 156 -16.35 7.66 8.68
C SER A 156 -16.59 9.07 8.12
N GLY A 157 -17.71 9.68 8.49
CA GLY A 157 -18.08 11.01 8.02
C GLY A 157 -18.72 10.99 6.63
N THR A 158 -18.43 12.00 5.83
CA THR A 158 -18.96 12.17 4.47
C THR A 158 -17.96 11.68 3.43
N LEU A 159 -18.41 10.79 2.55
CA LEU A 159 -17.63 10.37 1.39
C LEU A 159 -18.07 11.17 0.15
N ASN A 160 -17.24 12.11 -0.28
CA ASN A 160 -17.49 12.92 -1.48
C ASN A 160 -16.86 12.28 -2.73
N LEU A 161 -17.71 11.79 -3.64
CA LEU A 161 -17.35 11.07 -4.86
C LEU A 161 -17.18 11.99 -6.08
N LEU A 162 -17.34 13.32 -5.93
CA LEU A 162 -17.24 14.26 -7.05
C LEU A 162 -15.84 14.28 -7.69
N HIS A 163 -14.82 13.95 -6.89
CA HIS A 163 -13.42 14.01 -7.28
C HIS A 163 -12.85 12.65 -7.76
N THR A 164 -13.69 11.61 -7.87
CA THR A 164 -13.25 10.26 -8.25
C THR A 164 -13.47 9.95 -9.74
N ALA A 165 -13.73 10.95 -10.58
CA ALA A 165 -14.05 10.74 -12.00
C ALA A 165 -12.90 10.05 -12.79
N GLY A 166 -11.65 10.24 -12.39
CA GLY A 166 -10.48 9.56 -12.98
C GLY A 166 -10.21 8.15 -12.44
N VAL A 167 -10.91 7.74 -11.37
CA VAL A 167 -10.66 6.47 -10.68
C VAL A 167 -11.53 5.37 -11.30
N CYS A 168 -10.92 4.55 -12.15
CA CYS A 168 -11.56 3.43 -12.83
C CYS A 168 -11.97 2.27 -11.92
N PHE A 169 -11.26 2.05 -10.82
CA PHE A 169 -11.58 0.98 -9.87
C PHE A 169 -11.58 1.58 -8.48
N PHE A 170 -12.77 1.89 -7.95
CA PHE A 170 -12.89 2.41 -6.60
C PHE A 170 -13.73 1.48 -5.72
N THR A 171 -13.12 0.94 -4.66
CA THR A 171 -13.81 0.12 -3.67
C THR A 171 -13.71 0.74 -2.28
N TYR A 172 -14.85 0.93 -1.62
CA TYR A 172 -14.94 1.70 -0.37
C TYR A 172 -15.96 1.17 0.64
N GLY A 173 -16.69 0.10 0.33
CA GLY A 173 -17.68 -0.49 1.24
C GLY A 173 -17.07 -1.10 2.48
N GLU A 174 -17.93 -1.60 3.38
CA GLU A 174 -17.49 -2.12 4.69
C GLU A 174 -16.67 -1.06 5.48
N ASN A 175 -17.18 0.17 5.48
CA ASN A 175 -16.69 1.29 6.28
C ASN A 175 -17.86 1.88 7.09
N ASN A 176 -17.60 2.91 7.89
CA ASN A 176 -18.58 3.59 8.73
C ASN A 176 -18.98 4.97 8.18
N PHE A 177 -19.02 5.12 6.85
CA PHE A 177 -19.48 6.36 6.21
C PHE A 177 -20.96 6.60 6.49
N SER A 178 -21.30 7.84 6.84
CA SER A 178 -22.64 8.23 7.24
C SER A 178 -23.39 8.99 6.15
N HIS A 179 -22.65 9.62 5.23
CA HIS A 179 -23.18 10.47 4.16
C HIS A 179 -22.36 10.25 2.88
N PHE A 180 -23.03 10.35 1.74
CA PHE A 180 -22.42 10.20 0.42
C PHE A 180 -22.80 11.41 -0.45
N GLU A 181 -21.81 12.04 -1.08
CA GLU A 181 -22.02 13.10 -2.06
C GLU A 181 -21.62 12.57 -3.45
N GLU A 182 -22.60 12.22 -4.28
CA GLU A 182 -22.40 11.74 -5.65
C GLU A 182 -23.16 12.62 -6.66
N VAL A 183 -22.64 12.71 -7.89
CA VAL A 183 -23.39 13.28 -9.01
C VAL A 183 -24.56 12.36 -9.36
N GLY A 184 -25.79 12.77 -8.98
CA GLY A 184 -27.02 12.23 -9.56
C GLY A 184 -27.55 10.90 -9.00
N LYS A 185 -27.05 10.41 -7.86
CA LYS A 185 -27.63 9.26 -7.13
C LYS A 185 -27.75 9.58 -5.64
N THR A 186 -28.94 9.38 -5.08
CA THR A 186 -29.30 9.68 -3.68
C THR A 186 -29.34 8.44 -2.79
N SER A 187 -28.80 7.30 -3.26
CA SER A 187 -28.80 6.04 -2.51
C SER A 187 -27.42 5.41 -2.53
N PRO A 188 -26.88 4.98 -1.37
CA PRO A 188 -25.71 4.11 -1.35
C PRO A 188 -26.12 2.78 -1.97
N ASP A 189 -25.62 2.47 -3.16
CA ASP A 189 -25.51 1.07 -3.54
C ASP A 189 -24.47 0.47 -2.60
N ASN A 190 -24.93 -0.40 -1.69
CA ASN A 190 -24.06 -1.16 -0.79
C ASN A 190 -23.11 -2.10 -1.55
N ASP A 191 -23.25 -2.21 -2.87
CA ASP A 191 -22.30 -2.85 -3.77
C ASP A 191 -21.14 -1.89 -4.05
N ALA A 192 -20.22 -1.93 -3.09
CA ALA A 192 -18.97 -1.23 -2.84
C ALA A 192 -17.96 -1.05 -3.99
N CYS A 193 -18.37 -0.91 -5.25
CA CYS A 193 -17.46 -0.87 -6.39
C CYS A 193 -17.96 0.08 -7.48
N ARG A 194 -17.17 1.13 -7.78
CA ARG A 194 -17.36 1.96 -8.96
C ARG A 194 -16.32 1.56 -10.02
N ILE A 195 -16.83 1.26 -11.21
CA ILE A 195 -16.04 0.90 -12.39
C ILE A 195 -16.34 1.92 -13.49
N CYS A 196 -15.31 2.46 -14.16
CA CYS A 196 -15.47 3.38 -15.30
C CYS A 196 -16.11 2.70 -16.52
#